data_AF-W7SNU4-F1
#
_entry.id   AF-W7SNU4-F1
#
_cell.length_a   1.000
_cell.length_b   1.000
_cell.length_c   1.000
_cell.angle_alpha   90.00
_cell.angle_beta   90.00
_cell.angle_gamma   90.00
#
_symmetry.space_group_name_H-M   'P 1'
#
loop_
_entity.id
_entity.type
_entity.pdbx_description
1 polymer ?
#
loop_
_entity_poly.entity_id
_entity_poly.type
_entity_poly.pdbx_seq_one_letter_code
_entity_poly.pdbx_strand_id
1 'polypeptide(L)'
;MIDARHGSSATTTAAPPSAQTVAVKRMDLSNGQSFGGTLGYGAPMTVKGAGTGLVTKLPAVGDIVGQGKALYWVNDKPVPVFFGDTPLFRKLDGPTLKGADVAVVAANLKALGYGVGSVPAKDPSFTPAIAAALKKWEKSVGLDDTGTLDVGQVVVLKGPMRVNAVTAQLGDPVAGDLLSVTSTQKVVTMPVEATEVGQIKNGAAVTIIRPDTKPVSAKVTAVGTTVDGGGKDQTSGPPKLTVTITPDDPSTVADLDAASVQVQVATEVHKGVLAVPVGALVALREGGYAVQTGDGKYHAVQTGMFAQGMVEISGAGLSEGLKVVTTS
;
A
#
# COMPACT_ATOMS: atom_id res chain seq x y z
N MET A 1 -45.93 -8.49 78.59
CA MET A 1 -44.70 -7.89 78.04
C MET A 1 -44.23 -8.77 76.90
N ILE A 2 -44.19 -8.24 75.67
CA ILE A 2 -43.03 -8.19 74.77
C ILE A 2 -43.51 -7.50 73.49
N ASP A 3 -42.72 -6.51 73.09
CA ASP A 3 -42.98 -5.38 72.20
C ASP A 3 -43.36 -5.70 70.75
N ALA A 4 -44.25 -4.84 70.23
CA ALA A 4 -44.37 -4.54 68.83
C ALA A 4 -43.12 -3.77 68.35
N ARG A 5 -42.46 -4.27 67.31
CA ARG A 5 -41.55 -3.46 66.48
C ARG A 5 -42.01 -3.52 65.04
N HIS A 6 -42.76 -2.51 64.63
CA HIS A 6 -42.92 -2.17 63.21
C HIS A 6 -41.58 -1.62 62.70
N GLY A 7 -40.87 -2.44 61.94
CA GLY A 7 -39.75 -2.00 61.13
C GLY A 7 -40.27 -1.19 59.95
N SER A 8 -40.18 0.13 60.05
CA SER A 8 -40.42 1.03 58.93
C SER A 8 -39.37 0.77 57.85
N SER A 9 -39.76 0.10 56.77
CA SER A 9 -38.92 -0.07 55.59
C SER A 9 -38.94 1.26 54.81
N ALA A 10 -37.86 2.01 54.91
CA ALA A 10 -37.65 3.19 54.07
C ALA A 10 -37.47 2.73 52.61
N THR A 11 -38.38 3.15 51.74
CA THR A 11 -38.25 3.01 50.29
C THR A 11 -37.14 3.94 49.82
N THR A 12 -35.98 3.38 49.49
CA THR A 12 -34.92 4.10 48.78
C THR A 12 -35.43 4.38 47.37
N THR A 13 -35.80 5.63 47.08
CA THR A 13 -36.07 6.08 45.71
C THR A 13 -34.82 5.86 44.87
N ALA A 14 -34.89 4.93 43.91
CA ALA A 14 -33.83 4.73 42.93
C ALA A 14 -33.61 6.04 42.17
N ALA A 15 -32.36 6.50 42.10
CA ALA A 15 -32.01 7.66 41.29
C ALA A 15 -32.47 7.41 39.84
N PRO A 16 -33.03 8.42 39.15
CA PRO A 16 -33.46 8.26 37.76
C PRO A 16 -32.29 7.78 36.90
N PRO A 17 -32.55 6.95 35.88
CA PRO A 17 -31.49 6.48 34.98
C PRO A 17 -30.76 7.69 34.40
N SER A 18 -29.47 7.81 34.68
CA SER A 18 -28.65 8.88 34.12
C SER A 18 -28.55 8.67 32.61
N ALA A 19 -29.06 9.62 31.84
CA ALA A 19 -28.94 9.58 30.39
C ALA A 19 -27.46 9.49 30.00
N GLN A 20 -27.12 8.60 29.07
CA GLN A 20 -25.75 8.53 28.55
C GLN A 20 -25.45 9.81 27.76
N THR A 21 -24.26 10.36 27.96
CA THR A 21 -23.84 11.57 27.24
C THR A 21 -22.59 11.31 26.42
N VAL A 22 -22.52 11.94 25.24
CA VAL A 22 -21.37 11.96 24.35
C VAL A 22 -20.96 13.40 24.07
N ALA A 23 -19.66 13.65 23.90
CA ALA A 23 -19.17 14.96 23.51
C ALA A 23 -19.39 15.20 22.01
N VAL A 24 -19.87 16.40 21.64
CA VAL A 24 -19.82 16.90 20.26
C VAL A 24 -18.35 16.94 19.84
N LYS A 25 -18.02 16.37 18.69
CA LYS A 25 -16.65 16.33 18.17
C LYS A 25 -16.52 17.21 16.95
N ARG A 26 -15.36 17.83 16.76
CA ARG A 26 -15.00 18.40 15.46
C ARG A 26 -14.29 17.32 14.65
N MET A 27 -14.83 16.97 13.49
CA MET A 27 -14.26 15.93 12.63
C MET A 27 -14.62 16.15 11.17
N ASP A 28 -13.91 15.46 10.28
CA ASP A 28 -14.31 15.35 8.88
C ASP A 28 -15.37 14.25 8.77
N LEU A 29 -16.50 14.54 8.10
CA LEU A 29 -17.47 13.53 7.70
C LEU A 29 -17.31 13.27 6.21
N SER A 30 -17.34 12.00 5.83
CA SER A 30 -17.32 11.60 4.44
C SER A 30 -18.29 10.47 4.17
N ASN A 31 -19.01 10.58 3.07
CA ASN A 31 -19.75 9.47 2.50
C ASN A 31 -18.94 8.88 1.36
N GLY A 32 -19.13 7.59 1.08
CA GLY A 32 -18.28 6.93 0.09
C GLY A 32 -18.78 5.56 -0.34
N GLN A 33 -18.18 5.09 -1.42
CA GLN A 33 -18.35 3.72 -1.90
C GLN A 33 -17.28 2.83 -1.29
N SER A 34 -17.66 1.59 -0.98
CA SER A 34 -16.75 0.58 -0.46
C SER A 34 -16.44 -0.45 -1.53
N PHE A 35 -15.16 -0.70 -1.74
CA PHE A 35 -14.66 -1.68 -2.69
C PHE A 35 -13.87 -2.76 -1.97
N GLY A 36 -13.88 -3.98 -2.50
CA GLY A 36 -12.99 -5.04 -2.03
C GLY A 36 -11.58 -4.85 -2.60
N GLY A 37 -10.56 -5.04 -1.77
CA GLY A 37 -9.16 -5.00 -2.19
C GLY A 37 -8.34 -6.09 -1.52
N THR A 38 -7.14 -6.30 -2.03
CA THR A 38 -6.16 -7.21 -1.44
C THR A 38 -4.91 -6.44 -1.07
N LEU A 39 -4.59 -6.36 0.22
CA LEU A 39 -3.30 -5.92 0.72
C LEU A 39 -2.25 -6.99 0.39
N GLY A 40 -1.12 -6.56 -0.16
CA GLY A 40 0.03 -7.40 -0.48
C GLY A 40 1.19 -6.54 -0.96
N TYR A 41 2.06 -7.10 -1.81
CA TYR A 41 3.27 -6.41 -2.30
C TYR A 41 3.14 -5.87 -3.73
N GLY A 42 1.90 -5.74 -4.21
CA GLY A 42 1.57 -5.30 -5.56
C GLY A 42 1.68 -6.42 -6.61
N ALA A 43 1.57 -6.03 -7.88
CA ALA A 43 1.62 -6.98 -8.98
C ALA A 43 3.01 -7.61 -9.13
N PRO A 44 3.11 -8.94 -9.25
CA PRO A 44 4.38 -9.61 -9.47
C PRO A 44 4.94 -9.32 -10.86
N MET A 45 6.24 -9.10 -10.93
CA MET A 45 7.02 -8.98 -12.17
C MET A 45 7.82 -10.27 -12.36
N THR A 46 7.64 -10.94 -13.50
CA THR A 46 8.44 -12.10 -13.87
C THR A 46 9.88 -11.68 -14.17
N VAL A 47 10.83 -12.35 -13.52
CA VAL A 47 12.25 -12.27 -13.84
C VAL A 47 12.58 -13.42 -14.78
N LYS A 48 13.03 -13.05 -15.98
CA LYS A 48 13.52 -14.00 -16.98
C LYS A 48 15.03 -14.10 -16.89
N GLY A 49 15.54 -15.31 -16.96
CA GLY A 49 16.96 -15.52 -17.17
C GLY A 49 17.35 -15.27 -18.62
N ALA A 50 18.63 -15.01 -18.83
CA ALA A 50 19.20 -14.79 -20.16
C ALA A 50 20.53 -15.55 -20.29
N GLY A 51 20.97 -15.77 -21.53
CA GLY A 51 22.19 -16.50 -21.82
C GLY A 51 21.97 -18.02 -21.86
N THR A 52 23.03 -18.77 -21.53
CA THR A 52 23.05 -20.24 -21.60
C THR A 52 23.55 -20.82 -20.29
N GLY A 53 23.22 -22.08 -20.03
CA GLY A 53 23.58 -22.78 -18.80
C GLY A 53 22.37 -23.20 -18.00
N LEU A 54 22.64 -23.77 -16.83
CA LEU A 54 21.65 -24.36 -15.95
C LEU A 54 21.54 -23.57 -14.65
N VAL A 55 20.31 -23.45 -14.15
CA VAL A 55 20.04 -22.89 -12.84
C VAL A 55 20.61 -23.83 -11.78
N THR A 56 21.50 -23.31 -10.92
CA THR A 56 22.22 -24.11 -9.91
C THR A 56 21.88 -23.71 -8.48
N LYS A 57 21.30 -22.53 -8.28
CA LYS A 57 20.75 -22.11 -6.99
C LYS A 57 19.68 -21.04 -7.19
N LEU A 58 18.63 -21.10 -6.37
CA LEU A 58 17.48 -20.20 -6.39
C LEU A 58 17.30 -19.56 -5.01
N PRO A 59 16.67 -18.37 -4.94
CA PRO A 59 16.39 -17.70 -3.67
C PRO A 59 15.19 -18.35 -2.96
N ALA A 60 14.97 -18.03 -1.69
CA ALA A 60 13.76 -18.43 -0.98
C ALA A 60 12.61 -17.44 -1.28
N VAL A 61 11.37 -17.94 -1.25
CA VAL A 61 10.20 -17.07 -1.30
C VAL A 61 10.18 -16.16 -0.07
N GLY A 62 10.01 -14.86 -0.30
CA GLY A 62 10.07 -13.84 0.75
C GLY A 62 11.41 -13.14 0.89
N ASP A 63 12.48 -13.66 0.28
CA ASP A 63 13.79 -13.00 0.30
C ASP A 63 13.71 -11.60 -0.31
N ILE A 64 14.37 -10.63 0.33
CA ILE A 64 14.56 -9.29 -0.24
C ILE A 64 15.94 -9.24 -0.87
N VAL A 65 15.97 -9.02 -2.19
CA VAL A 65 17.21 -8.85 -2.95
C VAL A 65 17.53 -7.37 -3.10
N GLY A 66 18.77 -7.01 -2.77
CA GLY A 66 19.30 -5.66 -2.88
C GLY A 66 20.40 -5.54 -3.94
N GLN A 67 20.86 -4.31 -4.16
CA GLN A 67 21.93 -4.01 -5.12
C GLN A 67 23.20 -4.81 -4.81
N GLY A 68 23.78 -5.41 -5.85
CA GLY A 68 25.00 -6.23 -5.78
C GLY A 68 24.82 -7.59 -5.12
N LYS A 69 23.62 -7.95 -4.66
CA LYS A 69 23.33 -9.28 -4.09
C LYS A 69 22.89 -10.24 -5.19
N ALA A 70 23.33 -11.49 -5.08
CA ALA A 70 22.92 -12.56 -5.98
C ALA A 70 21.42 -12.84 -5.85
N LEU A 71 20.71 -12.88 -6.97
CA LEU A 71 19.31 -13.30 -7.03
C LEU A 71 19.18 -14.80 -7.24
N TYR A 72 19.98 -15.35 -8.17
CA TYR A 72 20.06 -16.78 -8.47
C TYR A 72 21.48 -17.12 -8.97
N TRP A 73 21.76 -18.40 -9.25
CA TRP A 73 23.05 -18.86 -9.78
C TRP A 73 22.87 -19.67 -11.05
N VAL A 74 23.82 -19.52 -11.97
CA VAL A 74 23.92 -20.26 -13.23
C VAL A 74 25.27 -20.92 -13.29
N ASN A 75 25.33 -22.25 -13.47
CA ASN A 75 26.59 -23.01 -13.50
C ASN A 75 27.53 -22.66 -12.32
N ASP A 76 26.99 -22.57 -11.10
CA ASP A 76 27.69 -22.20 -9.86
C ASP A 76 28.23 -20.75 -9.80
N LYS A 77 27.85 -19.90 -10.76
CA LYS A 77 28.18 -18.47 -10.77
C LYS A 77 26.96 -17.64 -10.35
N PRO A 78 27.12 -16.68 -9.42
CA PRO A 78 26.01 -15.83 -9.00
C PRO A 78 25.57 -14.91 -10.14
N VAL A 79 24.29 -14.58 -10.18
CA VAL A 79 23.72 -13.52 -11.01
C VAL A 79 23.24 -12.39 -10.08
N PRO A 80 24.06 -11.35 -9.87
CA PRO A 80 23.73 -10.24 -8.98
C PRO A 80 22.70 -9.28 -9.56
N VAL A 81 22.02 -8.56 -8.67
CA VAL A 81 21.08 -7.50 -9.03
C VAL A 81 21.79 -6.16 -9.18
N PHE A 82 21.60 -5.52 -10.32
CA PHE A 82 21.86 -4.11 -10.54
C PHE A 82 20.56 -3.32 -10.54
N PHE A 83 20.64 -2.05 -10.14
CA PHE A 83 19.51 -1.12 -10.18
C PHE A 83 19.54 -0.24 -11.43
N GLY A 84 18.39 -0.09 -12.08
CA GLY A 84 18.22 0.76 -13.25
C GLY A 84 16.99 0.41 -14.07
N ASP A 85 16.80 1.14 -15.16
CA ASP A 85 15.66 0.97 -16.08
C ASP A 85 16.07 0.31 -17.40
N THR A 86 17.37 0.11 -17.65
CA THR A 86 17.88 -0.48 -18.89
C THR A 86 18.61 -1.79 -18.60
N PRO A 87 18.15 -2.94 -19.12
CA PRO A 87 18.89 -4.19 -19.03
C PRO A 87 20.14 -4.17 -19.91
N LEU A 88 21.09 -5.05 -19.63
CA LEU A 88 22.15 -5.33 -20.61
C LEU A 88 21.54 -6.03 -21.82
N PHE A 89 21.79 -5.48 -23.01
CA PHE A 89 21.32 -6.03 -24.29
C PHE A 89 22.46 -6.49 -25.20
N ARG A 90 23.71 -6.36 -24.75
CA ARG A 90 24.92 -6.81 -25.43
C ARG A 90 26.04 -7.03 -24.42
N LYS A 91 27.11 -7.69 -24.86
CA LYS A 91 28.35 -7.77 -24.10
C LYS A 91 28.99 -6.38 -23.98
N LEU A 92 29.50 -6.07 -22.78
CA LEU A 92 30.31 -4.91 -22.49
C LEU A 92 31.78 -5.32 -22.36
N ASP A 93 32.55 -5.18 -23.43
CA ASP A 93 33.92 -5.71 -23.53
C ASP A 93 34.96 -4.75 -24.13
N GLY A 94 34.57 -3.54 -24.54
CA GLY A 94 35.45 -2.66 -25.30
C GLY A 94 35.24 -1.17 -25.04
N PRO A 95 36.30 -0.35 -25.17
CA PRO A 95 36.27 1.06 -24.80
C PRO A 95 35.47 1.96 -25.75
N THR A 96 35.03 1.41 -26.89
CA THR A 96 34.22 2.11 -27.90
C THR A 96 32.72 2.01 -27.62
N LEU A 97 32.31 1.20 -26.66
CA LEU A 97 30.91 0.99 -26.33
C LEU A 97 30.34 2.20 -25.59
N LYS A 98 29.16 2.64 -26.04
CA LYS A 98 28.42 3.74 -25.44
C LYS A 98 26.94 3.41 -25.34
N GLY A 99 26.29 3.84 -24.26
CA GLY A 99 24.85 3.64 -24.12
C GLY A 99 24.35 3.55 -22.69
N ALA A 100 23.03 3.42 -22.56
CA ALA A 100 22.36 3.35 -21.27
C ALA A 100 22.75 2.10 -20.45
N ASP A 101 23.09 0.99 -21.11
CA ASP A 101 23.66 -0.21 -20.49
C ASP A 101 24.98 0.08 -19.75
N VAL A 102 25.87 0.84 -20.38
CA VAL A 102 27.13 1.31 -19.76
C VAL A 102 26.85 2.22 -18.57
N ALA A 103 25.86 3.11 -18.69
CA ALA A 103 25.48 4.01 -17.60
C ALA A 103 24.99 3.25 -16.36
N VAL A 104 24.16 2.22 -16.57
CA VAL A 104 23.65 1.35 -15.50
C VAL A 104 24.82 0.65 -14.81
N VAL A 105 25.74 0.03 -15.55
CA VAL A 105 26.89 -0.67 -14.95
C VAL A 105 27.77 0.29 -14.16
N ALA A 106 28.11 1.45 -14.74
CA ALA A 106 28.93 2.45 -14.05
C ALA A 106 28.27 2.97 -12.77
N ALA A 107 26.96 3.25 -12.80
CA ALA A 107 26.22 3.73 -11.64
C ALA A 107 26.17 2.68 -10.52
N ASN A 108 25.97 1.41 -10.87
CA ASN A 108 25.95 0.31 -9.90
C ASN A 108 27.32 0.07 -9.28
N LEU A 109 28.38 0.00 -10.10
CA LEU A 109 29.74 -0.15 -9.60
C LEU A 109 30.12 1.01 -8.66
N LYS A 110 29.78 2.25 -9.03
CA LYS A 110 29.99 3.42 -8.17
C LYS A 110 29.23 3.32 -6.85
N ALA A 111 27.96 2.93 -6.89
CA ALA A 111 27.12 2.76 -5.69
C ALA A 111 27.65 1.65 -4.77
N LEU A 112 28.24 0.61 -5.35
CA LEU A 112 28.91 -0.49 -4.64
C LEU A 112 30.34 -0.14 -4.18
N GLY A 113 30.80 1.10 -4.39
CA GLY A 113 32.08 1.60 -3.89
C GLY A 113 33.27 1.43 -4.84
N TYR A 114 33.04 1.02 -6.09
CA TYR A 114 34.10 0.86 -7.08
C TYR A 114 34.34 2.16 -7.87
N GLY A 115 35.61 2.56 -7.98
CA GLY A 115 36.00 3.77 -8.69
C GLY A 115 35.89 3.62 -10.21
N VAL A 116 34.82 4.17 -10.80
CA VAL A 116 34.54 4.11 -12.25
C VAL A 116 35.07 5.31 -13.06
N GLY A 117 35.68 6.28 -12.39
CA GLY A 117 36.10 7.54 -13.02
C GLY A 117 34.93 8.46 -13.39
N SER A 118 35.15 9.36 -14.34
CA SER A 118 34.11 10.26 -14.85
C SER A 118 33.26 9.56 -15.91
N VAL A 119 31.95 9.53 -15.72
CA VAL A 119 30.98 8.96 -16.65
C VAL A 119 29.94 10.03 -16.98
N PRO A 120 30.05 10.68 -18.16
CA PRO A 120 29.09 11.70 -18.57
C PRO A 120 27.67 11.15 -18.64
N ALA A 121 26.68 11.91 -18.14
CA ALA A 121 25.27 11.54 -18.26
C ALA A 121 24.81 11.54 -19.72
N LYS A 122 25.38 12.46 -20.52
CA LYS A 122 25.19 12.53 -21.96
C LYS A 122 26.33 11.77 -22.63
N ASP A 123 26.00 10.66 -23.30
CA ASP A 123 26.94 9.78 -24.01
C ASP A 123 27.95 9.02 -23.10
N PRO A 124 27.45 8.20 -22.15
CA PRO A 124 28.27 7.36 -21.30
C PRO A 124 29.04 6.33 -22.13
N SER A 125 30.35 6.25 -21.91
CA SER A 125 31.25 5.32 -22.61
C SER A 125 31.89 4.33 -21.65
N PHE A 126 32.12 3.11 -22.12
CA PHE A 126 32.79 2.08 -21.36
C PHE A 126 34.27 2.44 -21.33
N THR A 127 34.82 2.79 -20.16
CA THR A 127 36.21 3.26 -20.05
C THR A 127 37.09 2.17 -19.43
N PRO A 128 38.42 2.27 -19.57
CA PRO A 128 39.34 1.40 -18.81
C PRO A 128 39.13 1.46 -17.29
N ALA A 129 38.67 2.60 -16.76
CA ALA A 129 38.31 2.73 -15.35
C ALA A 129 37.07 1.87 -14.99
N ILE A 130 36.05 1.85 -15.85
CA ILE A 130 34.89 0.96 -15.67
C ILE A 130 35.31 -0.51 -15.78
N ALA A 131 36.12 -0.89 -16.78
CA ALA A 131 36.60 -2.26 -16.92
C ALA A 131 37.40 -2.72 -15.69
N ALA A 132 38.27 -1.86 -15.15
CA ALA A 132 39.03 -2.15 -13.93
C ALA A 132 38.15 -2.23 -12.68
N ALA A 133 37.12 -1.38 -12.57
CA ALA A 133 36.12 -1.43 -11.51
C ALA A 133 35.30 -2.72 -11.58
N LEU A 134 34.88 -3.10 -12.79
CA LEU A 134 34.12 -4.32 -13.05
C LEU A 134 34.94 -5.56 -12.68
N LYS A 135 36.20 -5.64 -13.11
CA LYS A 135 37.12 -6.73 -12.74
C LYS A 135 37.26 -6.91 -11.23
N LYS A 136 37.39 -5.79 -10.48
CA LYS A 136 37.46 -5.82 -9.01
C LYS A 136 36.15 -6.29 -8.39
N TRP A 137 35.03 -5.82 -8.92
CA TRP A 137 33.71 -6.23 -8.45
C TRP A 137 33.43 -7.71 -8.73
N GLU A 138 33.68 -8.19 -9.95
CA GLU A 138 33.55 -9.59 -10.36
C GLU A 138 34.30 -10.51 -9.39
N LYS A 139 35.57 -10.20 -9.13
CA LYS A 139 36.39 -10.92 -8.16
C LYS A 139 35.76 -10.94 -6.76
N SER A 140 35.18 -9.83 -6.32
CA SER A 140 34.55 -9.73 -4.99
C SER A 140 33.29 -10.60 -4.84
N VAL A 141 32.59 -10.86 -5.95
CA VAL A 141 31.35 -11.64 -5.96
C VAL A 141 31.55 -13.07 -6.48
N GLY A 142 32.78 -13.50 -6.78
CA GLY A 142 33.09 -14.85 -7.25
C GLY A 142 32.82 -15.10 -8.73
N LEU A 143 32.64 -14.03 -9.53
CA LEU A 143 32.60 -14.09 -10.98
C LEU A 143 34.01 -14.15 -11.57
N ASP A 144 34.10 -14.54 -12.84
CA ASP A 144 35.36 -14.50 -13.57
C ASP A 144 35.75 -13.03 -13.80
N ASP A 145 36.96 -12.66 -13.37
CA ASP A 145 37.44 -11.27 -13.29
C ASP A 145 37.95 -10.77 -14.65
N THR A 146 37.08 -10.84 -15.66
CA THR A 146 37.39 -10.49 -17.04
C THR A 146 37.43 -8.98 -17.26
N GLY A 147 36.74 -8.20 -16.43
CA GLY A 147 36.48 -6.79 -16.68
C GLY A 147 35.52 -6.57 -17.85
N THR A 148 34.73 -7.59 -18.20
CA THR A 148 33.71 -7.56 -19.25
C THR A 148 32.41 -8.16 -18.74
N LEU A 149 31.26 -7.65 -19.17
CA LEU A 149 29.96 -8.12 -18.70
C LEU A 149 29.10 -8.62 -19.84
N ASP A 150 28.80 -9.92 -19.83
CA ASP A 150 27.91 -10.60 -20.77
C ASP A 150 26.44 -10.49 -20.34
N VAL A 151 25.53 -10.58 -21.31
CA VAL A 151 24.08 -10.61 -21.06
C VAL A 151 23.75 -11.83 -20.20
N GLY A 152 23.00 -11.62 -19.11
CA GLY A 152 22.61 -12.67 -18.18
C GLY A 152 23.54 -12.84 -16.97
N GLN A 153 24.69 -12.16 -16.93
CA GLN A 153 25.55 -12.15 -15.74
C GLN A 153 25.04 -11.24 -14.61
N VAL A 154 24.11 -10.34 -14.91
CA VAL A 154 23.37 -9.53 -13.92
C VAL A 154 21.89 -9.43 -14.30
N VAL A 155 21.04 -9.24 -13.30
CA VAL A 155 19.64 -8.84 -13.48
C VAL A 155 19.50 -7.36 -13.15
N VAL A 156 18.84 -6.59 -14.02
CA VAL A 156 18.55 -5.18 -13.74
C VAL A 156 17.12 -5.03 -13.22
N LEU A 157 16.98 -4.53 -11.98
CA LEU A 157 15.70 -4.24 -11.33
C LEU A 157 15.59 -2.73 -11.03
N LYS A 158 14.37 -2.22 -10.79
CA LYS A 158 14.19 -0.78 -10.48
C LYS A 158 14.60 -0.38 -9.06
N GLY A 159 14.90 -1.35 -8.20
CA GLY A 159 15.23 -1.14 -6.80
C GLY A 159 15.22 -2.47 -6.04
N PRO A 160 15.21 -2.42 -4.69
CA PRO A 160 15.08 -3.61 -3.87
C PRO A 160 13.72 -4.28 -4.12
N MET A 161 13.75 -5.58 -4.37
CA MET A 161 12.55 -6.36 -4.68
C MET A 161 12.45 -7.58 -3.77
N ARG A 162 11.22 -8.01 -3.49
CA ARG A 162 10.92 -9.22 -2.72
C ARG A 162 10.66 -10.37 -3.67
N VAL A 163 11.20 -11.55 -3.40
CA VAL A 163 10.90 -12.78 -4.15
C VAL A 163 9.47 -13.22 -3.82
N ASN A 164 8.60 -13.21 -4.83
CA ASN A 164 7.19 -13.58 -4.70
C ASN A 164 6.96 -15.06 -4.90
N ALA A 165 7.51 -15.62 -5.97
CA ALA A 165 7.42 -17.05 -6.26
C ALA A 165 8.64 -17.49 -7.06
N VAL A 166 9.03 -18.75 -6.91
CA VAL A 166 10.09 -19.38 -7.71
C VAL A 166 9.45 -20.47 -8.55
N THR A 167 9.59 -20.37 -9.86
CA THR A 167 8.93 -21.28 -10.82
C THR A 167 9.90 -22.24 -11.49
N ALA A 168 11.17 -21.84 -11.66
CA ALA A 168 12.23 -22.71 -12.13
C ALA A 168 12.66 -23.71 -11.04
N GLN A 169 13.24 -24.82 -11.49
CA GLN A 169 13.88 -25.84 -10.68
C GLN A 169 15.39 -25.84 -10.88
N LEU A 170 16.11 -26.41 -9.92
CA LEU A 170 17.55 -26.64 -10.09
C LEU A 170 17.77 -27.63 -11.23
N GLY A 171 18.68 -27.29 -12.14
CA GLY A 171 18.94 -28.04 -13.37
C GLY A 171 18.14 -27.56 -14.58
N ASP A 172 17.19 -26.64 -14.43
CA ASP A 172 16.49 -26.05 -15.58
C ASP A 172 17.43 -25.18 -16.42
N PRO A 173 17.21 -25.08 -17.75
CA PRO A 173 17.85 -24.07 -18.57
C PRO A 173 17.56 -22.65 -18.04
N VAL A 174 18.59 -21.80 -17.99
CA VAL A 174 18.42 -20.41 -17.50
C VAL A 174 17.53 -19.55 -18.41
N ALA A 175 17.49 -19.87 -19.71
CA ALA A 175 16.71 -19.12 -20.69
C ALA A 175 15.20 -19.41 -20.50
N GLY A 176 14.51 -18.57 -19.74
CA GLY A 176 13.09 -18.75 -19.44
C GLY A 176 12.63 -17.96 -18.22
N ASP A 177 11.40 -18.23 -17.81
CA ASP A 177 10.79 -17.61 -16.63
C ASP A 177 11.27 -18.32 -15.36
N LEU A 178 12.07 -17.64 -14.55
CA LEU A 178 12.74 -18.28 -13.41
C LEU A 178 11.99 -18.11 -12.09
N LEU A 179 11.56 -16.88 -11.84
CA LEU A 179 10.90 -16.49 -10.60
C LEU A 179 10.12 -15.19 -10.84
N SER A 180 9.28 -14.81 -9.90
CA SER A 180 8.62 -13.51 -9.88
C SER A 180 9.04 -12.72 -8.64
N VAL A 181 9.14 -11.41 -8.82
CA VAL A 181 9.46 -10.47 -7.75
C VAL A 181 8.35 -9.43 -7.61
N THR A 182 8.18 -8.90 -6.41
CA THR A 182 7.24 -7.81 -6.09
C THR A 182 8.00 -6.65 -5.46
N SER A 183 7.30 -5.53 -5.27
CA SER A 183 7.82 -4.45 -4.42
C SER A 183 8.14 -4.97 -3.02
N THR A 184 8.96 -4.24 -2.28
CA THR A 184 9.12 -4.42 -0.83
C THR A 184 8.05 -3.66 -0.03
N GLN A 185 7.38 -2.70 -0.66
CA GLN A 185 6.32 -1.92 -0.05
C GLN A 185 4.97 -2.61 -0.17
N LYS A 186 4.19 -2.57 0.93
CA LYS A 186 2.83 -3.08 0.95
C LYS A 186 1.88 -2.09 0.28
N VAL A 187 1.04 -2.60 -0.60
CA VAL A 187 0.01 -1.85 -1.33
C VAL A 187 -1.28 -2.66 -1.36
N VAL A 188 -2.40 -1.98 -1.55
CA VAL A 188 -3.69 -2.60 -1.81
C VAL A 188 -3.96 -2.60 -3.30
N THR A 189 -4.26 -3.77 -3.84
CA THR A 189 -4.74 -3.98 -5.21
C THR A 189 -6.25 -4.10 -5.18
N MET A 190 -6.95 -3.16 -5.80
CA MET A 190 -8.40 -3.04 -5.78
C MET A 190 -8.95 -3.13 -7.20
N PRO A 191 -9.58 -4.25 -7.60
CA PRO A 191 -10.22 -4.37 -8.90
C PRO A 191 -11.54 -3.59 -8.91
N VAL A 192 -11.66 -2.62 -9.83
CA VAL A 192 -12.83 -1.74 -9.96
C VAL A 192 -13.44 -1.91 -11.34
N GLU A 193 -14.76 -1.95 -11.44
CA GLU A 193 -15.42 -2.04 -12.75
C GLU A 193 -15.11 -0.81 -13.62
N ALA A 194 -14.93 -1.03 -14.92
CA ALA A 194 -14.51 0.03 -15.84
C ALA A 194 -15.51 1.20 -15.93
N THR A 195 -16.78 0.96 -15.60
CA THR A 195 -17.84 1.98 -15.51
C THR A 195 -17.71 2.87 -14.27
N GLU A 196 -17.14 2.36 -13.17
CA GLU A 196 -17.02 3.05 -11.88
C GLU A 196 -15.64 3.71 -11.71
N VAL A 197 -14.60 3.15 -12.34
CA VAL A 197 -13.21 3.61 -12.17
C VAL A 197 -12.98 5.07 -12.56
N GLY A 198 -13.78 5.62 -13.48
CA GLY A 198 -13.68 7.01 -13.92
C GLY A 198 -13.91 8.03 -12.80
N GLN A 199 -14.52 7.61 -11.69
CA GLN A 199 -14.72 8.41 -10.49
C GLN A 199 -13.50 8.40 -9.55
N ILE A 200 -12.58 7.43 -9.72
CA ILE A 200 -11.40 7.25 -8.88
C ILE A 200 -10.19 7.89 -9.57
N LYS A 201 -9.66 8.95 -8.97
CA LYS A 201 -8.52 9.69 -9.51
C LYS A 201 -7.23 9.28 -8.84
N ASN A 202 -6.13 9.32 -9.61
CA ASN A 202 -4.80 9.22 -9.01
C ASN A 202 -4.61 10.32 -7.96
N GLY A 203 -4.14 9.94 -6.78
CA GLY A 203 -3.98 10.81 -5.64
C GLY A 203 -5.23 11.06 -4.80
N ALA A 204 -6.36 10.42 -5.10
CA ALA A 204 -7.51 10.46 -4.21
C ALA A 204 -7.15 9.86 -2.83
N ALA A 205 -7.56 10.54 -1.76
CA ALA A 205 -7.48 10.03 -0.40
C ALA A 205 -8.56 8.96 -0.20
N VAL A 206 -8.18 7.84 0.40
CA VAL A 206 -9.05 6.71 0.67
C VAL A 206 -8.76 6.16 2.06
N THR A 207 -9.70 5.42 2.63
CA THR A 207 -9.50 4.73 3.90
C THR A 207 -9.51 3.22 3.67
N ILE A 208 -8.44 2.54 4.03
CA ILE A 208 -8.39 1.08 4.06
C ILE A 208 -8.97 0.61 5.39
N ILE A 209 -9.98 -0.25 5.34
CA ILE A 209 -10.51 -0.96 6.51
C ILE A 209 -9.86 -2.34 6.55
N ARG A 210 -9.04 -2.57 7.58
CA ARG A 210 -8.34 -3.84 7.81
C ARG A 210 -9.33 -4.94 8.25
N PRO A 211 -8.92 -6.22 8.21
CA PRO A 211 -9.74 -7.32 8.73
C PRO A 211 -10.12 -7.16 10.21
N ASP A 212 -9.28 -6.49 10.99
CA ASP A 212 -9.54 -6.15 12.40
C ASP A 212 -10.39 -4.88 12.56
N THR A 213 -11.01 -4.40 11.48
CA THR A 213 -11.87 -3.21 11.37
C THR A 213 -11.17 -1.87 11.57
N LYS A 214 -9.85 -1.84 11.83
CA LYS A 214 -9.12 -0.60 12.02
C LYS A 214 -9.00 0.18 10.70
N PRO A 215 -9.31 1.49 10.70
CA PRO A 215 -9.10 2.34 9.54
C PRO A 215 -7.63 2.72 9.39
N VAL A 216 -7.16 2.74 8.14
CA VAL A 216 -5.81 3.17 7.75
C VAL A 216 -5.94 4.21 6.64
N SER A 217 -5.30 5.36 6.86
CA SER A 217 -5.21 6.41 5.84
C SER A 217 -4.33 5.95 4.69
N ALA A 218 -4.80 6.18 3.47
CA ALA A 218 -4.11 5.76 2.26
C ALA A 218 -4.45 6.66 1.07
N LYS A 219 -3.68 6.50 0.00
CA LYS A 219 -3.85 7.26 -1.23
C LYS A 219 -3.79 6.37 -2.45
N VAL A 220 -4.63 6.68 -3.44
CA VAL A 220 -4.52 6.06 -4.77
C VAL A 220 -3.21 6.51 -5.41
N THR A 221 -2.36 5.57 -5.80
CA THR A 221 -1.05 5.83 -6.41
C THR A 221 -0.98 5.44 -7.87
N ALA A 222 -1.83 4.51 -8.32
CA ALA A 222 -1.98 4.19 -9.72
C ALA A 222 -3.42 3.74 -10.04
N VAL A 223 -3.89 4.11 -11.22
CA VAL A 223 -5.08 3.54 -11.84
C VAL A 223 -4.60 2.85 -13.10
N GLY A 224 -4.79 1.53 -13.18
CA GLY A 224 -4.41 0.73 -14.33
C GLY A 224 -5.14 1.20 -15.59
N THR A 225 -4.53 0.98 -16.74
CA THR A 225 -5.12 1.25 -18.06
C THR A 225 -5.47 -0.03 -18.82
N THR A 226 -5.01 -1.17 -18.32
CA THR A 226 -5.33 -2.50 -18.84
C THR A 226 -6.63 -2.99 -18.21
N VAL A 227 -7.59 -3.34 -19.06
CA VAL A 227 -8.86 -3.93 -18.64
C VAL A 227 -8.68 -5.45 -18.57
N ASP A 228 -8.89 -6.01 -17.38
CA ASP A 228 -9.00 -7.45 -17.17
C ASP A 228 -10.48 -7.86 -17.27
N GLY A 229 -10.76 -8.87 -18.09
CA GLY A 229 -12.13 -9.32 -18.38
C GLY A 229 -12.74 -8.70 -19.64
N GLY A 230 -13.97 -9.09 -19.99
CA GLY A 230 -14.66 -8.60 -21.19
C GLY A 230 -14.27 -9.29 -22.52
N GLY A 231 -13.65 -10.47 -22.46
CA GLY A 231 -13.45 -11.33 -23.63
C GLY A 231 -14.76 -11.93 -24.16
N LYS A 232 -14.77 -12.45 -25.40
CA LYS A 232 -15.94 -13.09 -26.04
C LYS A 232 -16.39 -14.40 -25.37
N ASP A 233 -15.66 -14.87 -24.36
CA ASP A 233 -15.98 -16.09 -23.61
C ASP A 233 -16.86 -15.76 -22.40
N GLN A 234 -18.00 -16.48 -22.29
CA GLN A 234 -19.06 -16.28 -21.29
C GLN A 234 -18.65 -16.43 -19.81
N THR A 235 -17.40 -16.80 -19.52
CA THR A 235 -16.86 -16.96 -18.15
C THR A 235 -16.10 -15.74 -17.64
N SER A 236 -15.89 -14.71 -18.47
CA SER A 236 -15.23 -13.48 -18.03
C SER A 236 -16.25 -12.54 -17.37
N GLY A 237 -16.03 -12.18 -16.11
CA GLY A 237 -16.85 -11.18 -15.41
C GLY A 237 -16.82 -9.80 -16.09
N PRO A 238 -17.52 -8.81 -15.52
CA PRO A 238 -17.50 -7.45 -16.07
C PRO A 238 -16.06 -6.93 -16.18
N PRO A 239 -15.76 -6.07 -17.17
CA PRO A 239 -14.42 -5.52 -17.37
C PRO A 239 -13.99 -4.72 -16.13
N LYS A 240 -12.81 -5.06 -15.58
CA LYS A 240 -12.25 -4.40 -14.41
C LYS A 240 -10.90 -3.78 -14.70
N LEU A 241 -10.63 -2.67 -14.04
CA LEU A 241 -9.34 -2.00 -14.01
C LEU A 241 -8.76 -2.10 -12.60
N THR A 242 -7.46 -2.35 -12.53
CA THR A 242 -6.76 -2.48 -11.25
C THR A 242 -6.36 -1.11 -10.72
N VAL A 243 -6.86 -0.75 -9.55
CA VAL A 243 -6.43 0.45 -8.81
C VAL A 243 -5.42 0.03 -7.74
N THR A 244 -4.30 0.73 -7.66
CA THR A 244 -3.27 0.52 -6.64
C THR A 244 -3.33 1.66 -5.61
N ILE A 245 -3.38 1.27 -4.34
CA ILE A 245 -3.49 2.17 -3.20
C ILE A 245 -2.32 1.91 -2.25
N THR A 246 -1.69 2.97 -1.78
CA THR A 246 -0.56 2.89 -0.86
C THR A 246 -0.98 3.47 0.49
N PRO A 247 -0.81 2.74 1.60
CA PRO A 247 -0.97 3.29 2.95
C PRO A 247 -0.05 4.49 3.16
N ASP A 248 -0.55 5.55 3.79
CA ASP A 248 0.25 6.76 4.04
C ASP A 248 1.37 6.48 5.06
N ASP A 249 1.10 5.60 6.03
CA ASP A 249 2.08 5.07 6.98
C ASP A 249 2.18 3.54 6.84
N PRO A 250 3.30 3.02 6.29
CA PRO A 250 3.52 1.57 6.15
C PRO A 250 3.49 0.78 7.46
N SER A 251 3.75 1.42 8.60
CA SER A 251 3.77 0.74 9.91
C SER A 251 2.40 0.21 10.32
N THR A 252 1.33 0.84 9.82
CA THR A 252 -0.07 0.47 10.11
C THR A 252 -0.52 -0.85 9.47
N VAL A 253 0.27 -1.37 8.53
CA VAL A 253 0.04 -2.64 7.84
C VAL A 253 1.24 -3.60 7.96
N ALA A 254 2.22 -3.26 8.79
CA ALA A 254 3.46 -4.02 8.89
C ALA A 254 3.24 -5.45 9.40
N ASP A 255 2.23 -5.67 10.24
CA ASP A 255 1.85 -6.94 10.84
C ASP A 255 1.10 -7.90 9.88
N LEU A 256 0.69 -7.42 8.69
CA LEU A 256 -0.07 -8.21 7.71
C LEU A 256 0.74 -8.46 6.46
N ASP A 257 1.08 -9.71 6.13
CA ASP A 257 1.78 -10.02 4.86
C ASP A 257 0.85 -9.94 3.65
N ALA A 258 -0.36 -10.51 3.77
CA ALA A 258 -1.44 -10.38 2.80
C ALA A 258 -2.78 -10.43 3.53
N ALA A 259 -3.76 -9.63 3.07
CA ALA A 259 -5.10 -9.61 3.66
C ALA A 259 -6.15 -9.10 2.67
N SER A 260 -7.34 -9.68 2.70
CA SER A 260 -8.52 -9.04 2.10
C SER A 260 -8.92 -7.83 2.93
N VAL A 261 -9.10 -6.68 2.28
CA VAL A 261 -9.43 -5.41 2.92
C VAL A 261 -10.62 -4.77 2.21
N GLN A 262 -11.27 -3.84 2.89
CA GLN A 262 -12.21 -2.93 2.23
C GLN A 262 -11.54 -1.58 2.02
N VAL A 263 -11.85 -0.91 0.91
CA VAL A 263 -11.38 0.43 0.62
C VAL A 263 -12.58 1.34 0.51
N GLN A 264 -12.65 2.34 1.38
CA GLN A 264 -13.65 3.40 1.31
C GLN A 264 -13.10 4.55 0.48
N VAL A 265 -13.75 4.79 -0.66
CA VAL A 265 -13.47 5.94 -1.53
C VAL A 265 -14.52 7.00 -1.24
N ALA A 266 -14.09 8.15 -0.71
CA ALA A 266 -15.01 9.24 -0.39
C ALA A 266 -15.57 9.88 -1.68
N THR A 267 -16.89 9.97 -1.77
CA THR A 267 -17.60 10.68 -2.84
C THR A 267 -17.88 12.13 -2.44
N GLU A 268 -18.10 12.38 -1.16
CA GLU A 268 -18.39 13.69 -0.59
C GLU A 268 -17.67 13.83 0.76
N VAL A 269 -17.08 14.99 1.04
CA VAL A 269 -16.33 15.25 2.28
C VAL A 269 -16.67 16.62 2.82
N HIS A 270 -17.16 16.67 4.05
CA HIS A 270 -17.37 17.88 4.83
C HIS A 270 -16.30 17.97 5.92
N LYS A 271 -15.41 18.97 5.81
CA LYS A 271 -14.22 19.07 6.66
C LYS A 271 -14.47 19.89 7.92
N GLY A 272 -13.95 19.41 9.05
CA GLY A 272 -13.90 20.12 10.32
C GLY A 272 -15.28 20.52 10.84
N VAL A 273 -16.30 19.70 10.60
CA VAL A 273 -17.68 19.96 11.03
C VAL A 273 -17.91 19.48 12.45
N LEU A 274 -18.90 20.06 13.14
CA LEU A 274 -19.34 19.53 14.43
C LEU A 274 -20.24 18.32 14.17
N ALA A 275 -19.93 17.19 14.79
CA ALA A 275 -20.66 15.95 14.60
C ALA A 275 -21.04 15.29 15.93
N VAL A 276 -22.20 14.65 15.93
CA VAL A 276 -22.70 13.81 17.03
C VAL A 276 -23.20 12.48 16.48
N PRO A 277 -23.29 11.41 17.30
CA PRO A 277 -23.96 10.19 16.89
C PRO A 277 -25.42 10.47 16.51
N VAL A 278 -25.96 9.74 15.53
CA VAL A 278 -27.37 9.91 15.11
C VAL A 278 -28.35 9.74 16.28
N GLY A 279 -28.03 8.86 17.24
CA GLY A 279 -28.81 8.66 18.47
C GLY A 279 -28.83 9.83 19.45
N ALA A 280 -28.08 10.91 19.18
CA ALA A 280 -28.11 12.15 19.96
C ALA A 280 -29.11 13.19 19.41
N LEU A 281 -29.69 12.95 18.23
CA LEU A 281 -30.72 13.82 17.66
C LEU A 281 -32.09 13.56 18.29
N VAL A 282 -32.75 14.63 18.67
CA VAL A 282 -34.13 14.64 19.16
C VAL A 282 -35.00 15.37 18.15
N ALA A 283 -36.03 14.71 17.64
CA ALA A 283 -37.00 15.35 16.77
C ALA A 283 -37.93 16.27 17.59
N LEU A 284 -38.06 17.51 17.16
CA LEU A 284 -38.92 18.51 17.81
C LEU A 284 -40.35 18.45 17.26
N ARG A 285 -41.34 18.77 18.11
CA ARG A 285 -42.76 18.76 17.71
C ARG A 285 -43.08 19.84 16.68
N GLU A 286 -42.34 20.94 16.74
CA GLU A 286 -42.44 22.08 15.84
C GLU A 286 -41.79 21.82 14.48
N GLY A 287 -41.13 20.66 14.30
CA GLY A 287 -40.33 20.31 13.15
C GLY A 287 -38.84 20.58 13.35
N GLY A 288 -37.99 19.80 12.68
CA GLY A 288 -36.53 19.89 12.80
C GLY A 288 -35.95 19.05 13.95
N TYR A 289 -34.68 19.27 14.25
CA TYR A 289 -33.91 18.48 15.21
C TYR A 289 -33.28 19.36 16.29
N ALA A 290 -33.03 18.76 17.45
CA ALA A 290 -32.26 19.33 18.53
C ALA A 290 -31.28 18.30 19.12
N VAL A 291 -30.29 18.78 19.86
CA VAL A 291 -29.51 17.97 20.78
C VAL A 291 -29.84 18.38 22.21
N GLN A 292 -29.94 17.41 23.12
CA GLN A 292 -30.21 17.67 24.53
C GLN A 292 -28.90 17.62 25.31
N THR A 293 -28.61 18.60 26.15
CA THR A 293 -27.46 18.56 27.07
C THR A 293 -27.79 17.80 28.34
N GLY A 294 -26.77 17.38 29.10
CA GLY A 294 -26.97 16.55 30.31
C GLY A 294 -27.78 17.22 31.44
N ASP A 295 -27.91 18.54 31.41
CA ASP A 295 -28.78 19.35 32.29
C ASP A 295 -30.25 19.43 31.80
N GLY A 296 -30.57 18.77 30.69
CA GLY A 296 -31.91 18.67 30.13
C GLY A 296 -32.27 19.76 29.12
N LYS A 297 -31.37 20.71 28.83
CA LYS A 297 -31.62 21.81 27.90
C LYS A 297 -31.53 21.34 26.44
N TYR A 298 -32.40 21.85 25.58
CA TYR A 298 -32.39 21.56 24.14
C TYR A 298 -31.73 22.70 23.36
N HIS A 299 -30.86 22.33 22.44
CA HIS A 299 -30.28 23.21 21.44
C HIS A 299 -30.80 22.79 20.07
N ALA A 300 -31.55 23.67 19.40
CA ALA A 300 -31.99 23.43 18.03
C ALA A 300 -30.78 23.35 17.10
N VAL A 301 -30.80 22.39 16.18
CA VAL A 301 -29.70 22.13 15.25
C VAL A 301 -30.19 22.02 13.82
N GLN A 302 -29.38 22.52 12.88
CA GLN A 302 -29.48 22.18 11.47
C GLN A 302 -28.57 20.98 11.20
N THR A 303 -29.14 19.94 10.60
CA THR A 303 -28.41 18.73 10.23
C THR A 303 -27.80 18.88 8.84
N GLY A 304 -26.55 18.45 8.69
CA GLY A 304 -25.86 18.35 7.41
C GLY A 304 -25.69 16.90 6.97
N MET A 305 -24.46 16.50 6.65
CA MET A 305 -24.13 15.15 6.21
C MET A 305 -24.37 14.10 7.31
N PHE A 306 -24.93 12.96 6.91
CA PHE A 306 -25.01 11.74 7.71
C PHE A 306 -24.00 10.73 7.19
N ALA A 307 -23.04 10.33 8.01
CA ALA A 307 -21.98 9.41 7.61
C ALA A 307 -21.44 8.63 8.81
N GLN A 308 -21.16 7.33 8.62
CA GLN A 308 -20.51 6.48 9.63
C GLN A 308 -21.20 6.50 11.02
N GLY A 309 -22.54 6.58 11.05
CA GLY A 309 -23.32 6.65 12.30
C GLY A 309 -23.27 8.02 13.00
N MET A 310 -22.64 9.01 12.39
CA MET A 310 -22.56 10.39 12.84
C MET A 310 -23.40 11.30 11.94
N VAL A 311 -23.79 12.44 12.49
CA VAL A 311 -24.48 13.51 11.79
C VAL A 311 -23.79 14.84 12.07
N GLU A 312 -23.54 15.58 11.00
CA GLU A 312 -23.11 16.97 11.08
C GLU A 312 -24.24 17.83 11.66
N ILE A 313 -23.89 18.65 12.64
CA ILE A 313 -24.80 19.60 13.27
C ILE A 313 -24.21 21.00 13.26
N SER A 314 -25.07 21.99 13.05
CA SER A 314 -24.76 23.40 13.23
C SER A 314 -25.89 24.10 13.96
N GLY A 315 -25.58 25.13 14.75
CA GLY A 315 -26.58 25.82 15.56
C GLY A 315 -25.97 26.69 16.64
N ALA A 316 -26.77 27.61 17.18
CA ALA A 316 -26.31 28.56 18.19
C ALA A 316 -25.98 27.83 19.51
N GLY A 317 -24.81 28.15 20.07
CA GLY A 317 -24.36 27.58 21.34
C GLY A 317 -23.74 26.18 21.25
N LEU A 318 -23.55 25.64 20.03
CA LEU A 318 -22.83 24.39 19.83
C LEU A 318 -21.32 24.63 19.73
N SER A 319 -20.55 23.81 20.42
CA SER A 319 -19.10 23.81 20.38
C SER A 319 -18.57 22.41 20.60
N GLU A 320 -17.33 22.18 20.15
CA GLU A 320 -16.63 20.92 20.43
C GLU A 320 -16.48 20.72 21.94
N GLY A 321 -16.65 19.48 22.40
CA GLY A 321 -16.59 19.10 23.82
C GLY A 321 -17.92 19.25 24.57
N LEU A 322 -18.93 19.91 23.99
CA LEU A 322 -20.26 20.00 24.59
C LEU A 322 -20.86 18.60 24.77
N LYS A 323 -21.31 18.26 25.98
CA LYS A 323 -21.90 16.95 26.26
C LYS A 323 -23.39 16.94 25.95
N VAL A 324 -23.79 16.06 25.03
CA VAL A 324 -25.17 15.85 24.63
C VAL A 324 -25.62 14.44 24.98
N VAL A 325 -26.88 14.28 25.34
CA VAL A 325 -27.55 13.00 25.57
C VAL A 325 -27.55 12.20 24.27
N THR A 326 -27.29 10.91 24.37
CA THR A 326 -27.40 9.94 23.26
C THR A 326 -28.13 8.71 23.75
N THR A 327 -28.92 8.11 22.89
CA THR A 327 -29.43 6.75 23.11
C THR A 327 -28.43 5.75 22.54
N SER A 328 -28.15 4.67 23.27
CA SER A 328 -27.36 3.54 22.78
C SER A 328 -28.17 2.71 21.80
#